data_AF-A0A416JGA5-F1
#
_entry.id   AF-A0A416JGA5-F1
#
_cell.length_a   1.000
_cell.length_b   1.000
_cell.length_c   1.000
_cell.angle_alpha   90.00
_cell.angle_beta   90.00
_cell.angle_gamma   90.00
#
_symmetry.space_group_name_H-M   'P 1'
#
loop_
_entity.id
_entity.type
_entity.pdbx_description
1 polymer ?
#
loop_
_entity_poly.entity_id
_entity_poly.type
_entity_poly.pdbx_seq_one_letter_code
_entity_poly.pdbx_strand_id
1 'polypeptide(L)'
;MIEATSCGGVVIFRGKILVLYKNYKNKYEGWVLPKGTVEAGEEYRDTALREVKEETGVSASIIKYIGKSQYSFNTPQDMVEKDVHWYLMMADSYYSKPQREEYFMDSGYYKFYEAYHLLKFSNEKQILEKAYNEYLELKKNNLWGSKKYF
;
A
#
# COMPACT_ATOMS: atom_id res chain seq x y z
N MET A 1 0.55 21.52 -15.18
CA MET A 1 1.08 20.45 -14.31
C MET A 1 0.20 20.38 -13.09
N ILE A 2 -0.42 19.22 -12.87
CA ILE A 2 -1.31 18.98 -11.72
C ILE A 2 -0.53 18.13 -10.71
N GLU A 3 -0.46 18.58 -9.47
CA GLU A 3 0.08 17.79 -8.37
C GLU A 3 -1.04 17.00 -7.69
N ALA A 4 -0.78 15.73 -7.38
CA ALA A 4 -1.71 14.88 -6.65
C ALA A 4 -0.99 14.12 -5.53
N THR A 5 -1.61 14.06 -4.36
CA THR A 5 -1.06 13.33 -3.21
C THR A 5 -1.92 12.12 -2.89
N SER A 6 -1.26 11.00 -2.66
CA SER A 6 -1.85 9.74 -2.21
C SER A 6 -1.15 9.21 -0.98
N CYS A 7 -1.83 8.35 -0.26
CA CYS A 7 -1.28 7.62 0.88
C CYS A 7 -1.63 6.14 0.78
N GLY A 8 -0.77 5.27 1.30
CA GLY A 8 -0.93 3.82 1.19
C GLY A 8 -0.17 3.03 2.23
N GLY A 9 -0.37 1.71 2.21
CA GLY A 9 0.14 0.79 3.22
C GLY A 9 0.92 -0.38 2.65
N VAL A 10 2.08 -0.69 3.24
CA VAL A 10 2.67 -2.04 3.17
C VAL A 10 2.13 -2.81 4.36
N VAL A 11 1.07 -3.58 4.14
CA VAL A 11 0.35 -4.31 5.20
C VAL A 11 0.93 -5.71 5.36
N ILE A 12 1.39 -6.05 6.55
CA ILE A 12 2.00 -7.34 6.86
C ILE A 12 1.17 -8.10 7.89
N PHE A 13 0.89 -9.37 7.60
CA PHE A 13 0.40 -10.34 8.57
C PHE A 13 1.21 -11.63 8.51
N ARG A 14 1.76 -12.04 9.65
CA ARG A 14 2.61 -13.25 9.78
C ARG A 14 3.72 -13.34 8.72
N GLY A 15 4.32 -12.20 8.37
CA GLY A 15 5.41 -12.09 7.39
C GLY A 15 4.97 -12.16 5.93
N LYS A 16 3.67 -12.21 5.64
CA LYS A 16 3.12 -12.08 4.29
C LYS A 16 2.59 -10.67 4.05
N ILE A 17 2.66 -10.22 2.81
CA ILE A 17 2.37 -8.87 2.37
C ILE A 17 1.07 -8.88 1.57
N LEU A 18 0.16 -7.97 1.90
CA LEU A 18 -1.05 -7.72 1.15
C LEU A 18 -0.73 -7.00 -0.16
N VAL A 19 -1.20 -7.54 -1.28
CA VAL A 19 -1.19 -6.90 -2.59
C VAL A 19 -2.54 -7.05 -3.27
N LEU A 20 -2.83 -6.14 -4.20
CA LEU A 20 -4.09 -6.07 -4.94
C LEU A 20 -3.82 -6.18 -6.43
N TYR A 21 -4.63 -6.93 -7.17
CA TYR A 21 -4.59 -6.94 -8.62
C TYR A 21 -5.64 -5.97 -9.17
N LYS A 22 -5.17 -4.88 -9.78
CA LYS A 22 -6.03 -3.87 -10.43
C LYS A 22 -6.14 -4.18 -11.92
N ASN A 23 -7.34 -4.11 -12.49
CA ASN A 23 -7.58 -4.13 -13.94
C ASN A 23 -8.59 -3.04 -14.33
N TYR A 24 -8.07 -1.86 -14.65
CA TYR A 24 -8.85 -0.73 -15.11
C TYR A 24 -9.16 -0.85 -16.61
N LYS A 25 -10.30 -1.49 -16.91
CA LYS A 25 -10.90 -1.57 -18.26
C LYS A 25 -9.91 -1.97 -19.36
N ASN A 26 -8.99 -2.90 -19.09
CA ASN A 26 -7.91 -3.32 -20.00
C ASN A 26 -6.95 -2.20 -20.47
N LYS A 27 -7.04 -0.99 -19.89
CA LYS A 27 -6.09 0.10 -20.14
C LYS A 27 -4.90 0.03 -19.19
N TYR A 28 -5.13 -0.51 -17.99
CA TYR A 28 -4.12 -0.65 -16.97
C TYR A 28 -4.40 -1.91 -16.15
N GLU A 29 -3.42 -2.80 -16.07
CA GLU A 29 -3.49 -3.97 -15.19
C GLU A 29 -2.18 -4.21 -14.44
N GLY A 30 -2.25 -4.77 -13.24
CA GLY A 30 -1.07 -5.17 -12.48
C GLY A 30 -1.31 -5.28 -10.98
N TRP A 31 -0.41 -5.99 -10.32
CA TRP A 31 -0.39 -6.03 -8.86
C TRP A 31 0.24 -4.77 -8.29
N VAL A 32 -0.39 -4.22 -7.26
CA VAL A 32 0.01 -2.99 -6.57
C VAL A 32 -0.14 -3.15 -5.07
N LEU A 33 0.48 -2.23 -4.33
CA LEU A 33 0.18 -2.01 -2.92
C LEU A 33 -1.09 -1.15 -2.77
N PRO A 34 -1.87 -1.31 -1.68
CA PRO A 34 -3.06 -0.49 -1.43
C PRO A 34 -2.70 0.98 -1.21
N LYS A 35 -3.37 1.88 -1.91
CA LYS A 35 -3.20 3.34 -1.84
C LYS A 35 -4.34 4.08 -2.54
N GLY A 36 -4.67 5.26 -2.04
CA GLY A 36 -5.55 6.18 -2.76
C GLY A 36 -5.33 7.63 -2.38
N THR A 37 -6.21 8.51 -2.84
CA THR A 37 -5.98 9.96 -2.88
C THR A 37 -6.31 10.59 -1.53
N VAL A 38 -5.51 11.57 -1.11
CA VAL A 38 -5.81 12.35 0.10
C VAL A 38 -7.05 13.21 -0.16
N GLU A 39 -8.06 13.06 0.69
CA GLU A 39 -9.27 13.89 0.62
C GLU A 39 -9.09 15.21 1.39
N ALA A 40 -9.96 16.18 1.10
CA ALA A 40 -9.88 17.50 1.72
C ALA A 40 -10.06 17.41 3.24
N GLY A 41 -9.02 17.81 3.98
CA GLY A 41 -9.02 17.80 5.45
C GLY A 41 -8.57 16.48 6.09
N GLU A 42 -8.17 15.48 5.29
CA GLU A 42 -7.59 14.24 5.84
C GLU A 42 -6.09 14.39 6.14
N GLU A 43 -5.66 13.82 7.26
CA GLU A 43 -4.26 13.56 7.54
C GLU A 43 -3.75 12.35 6.74
N TYR A 44 -2.48 12.36 6.33
CA TYR A 44 -1.90 11.30 5.50
C TYR A 44 -1.98 9.90 6.12
N ARG A 45 -1.89 9.81 7.45
CA ARG A 45 -2.04 8.55 8.18
C ARG A 45 -3.47 8.00 8.08
N ASP A 46 -4.45 8.89 8.17
CA ASP A 46 -5.86 8.53 8.14
C ASP A 46 -6.26 8.11 6.73
N THR A 47 -5.82 8.86 5.70
CA THR A 47 -5.97 8.46 4.30
C THR A 47 -5.36 7.07 4.07
N ALA A 48 -4.14 6.79 4.55
CA ALA A 48 -3.52 5.48 4.34
C ALA A 48 -4.35 4.34 4.95
N LEU A 49 -4.90 4.53 6.16
CA LEU A 49 -5.72 3.54 6.85
C LEU A 49 -7.08 3.35 6.16
N ARG A 50 -7.73 4.45 5.77
CA ARG A 50 -9.00 4.44 5.04
C ARG A 50 -8.85 3.69 3.73
N GLU A 51 -7.85 4.04 2.92
CA GLU A 51 -7.62 3.43 1.60
C GLU A 51 -7.31 1.94 1.70
N VAL A 52 -6.46 1.53 2.66
CA VAL A 52 -6.25 0.10 2.93
C VAL A 52 -7.58 -0.58 3.28
N LYS A 53 -8.43 0.06 4.08
CA LYS A 53 -9.72 -0.51 4.47
C LYS A 53 -10.70 -0.59 3.30
N GLU A 54 -10.78 0.45 2.49
CA GLU A 54 -11.72 0.56 1.37
C GLU A 54 -11.34 -0.42 0.25
N GLU A 55 -10.09 -0.37 -0.23
CA GLU A 55 -9.64 -1.16 -1.38
C GLU A 55 -9.60 -2.68 -1.07
N THR A 56 -9.43 -3.06 0.20
CA THR A 56 -9.11 -4.44 0.59
C THR A 56 -9.99 -5.04 1.69
N GLY A 57 -10.84 -4.23 2.34
CA GLY A 57 -11.60 -4.66 3.51
C GLY A 57 -10.76 -4.89 4.78
N VAL A 58 -9.43 -4.74 4.74
CA VAL A 58 -8.52 -5.06 5.85
C VAL A 58 -8.50 -3.93 6.87
N SER A 59 -8.66 -4.27 8.14
CA SER A 59 -8.34 -3.37 9.24
C SER A 59 -6.86 -3.54 9.60
N ALA A 60 -6.11 -2.43 9.63
CA ALA A 60 -4.69 -2.45 9.93
C ALA A 60 -4.33 -1.34 10.94
N SER A 61 -3.13 -1.43 11.51
CA SER A 61 -2.58 -0.42 12.40
C SER A 61 -1.21 0.04 11.89
N ILE A 62 -1.00 1.35 11.88
CA ILE A 62 0.27 1.93 11.44
C ILE A 62 1.35 1.65 12.48
N ILE A 63 2.48 1.12 12.00
CA ILE A 63 3.68 0.89 12.80
C ILE A 63 4.71 1.99 12.59
N LYS A 64 4.97 2.35 11.32
CA LYS A 64 6.03 3.32 10.97
C LYS A 64 5.74 3.98 9.63
N TYR A 65 6.15 5.24 9.46
CA TYR A 65 6.26 5.85 8.13
C TYR A 65 7.51 5.32 7.42
N ILE A 66 7.37 4.93 6.15
CA ILE A 66 8.45 4.30 5.37
C ILE A 66 9.09 5.28 4.39
N GLY A 67 8.30 6.17 3.79
CA GLY A 67 8.80 7.14 2.85
C GLY A 67 7.80 7.49 1.75
N LYS A 68 8.29 8.18 0.74
CA LYS A 68 7.52 8.65 -0.41
C LYS A 68 8.02 7.98 -1.69
N SER A 69 7.10 7.66 -2.60
CA SER A 69 7.41 7.34 -3.99
C SER A 69 6.75 8.36 -4.91
N GLN A 70 7.34 8.60 -6.07
CA GLN A 70 6.80 9.53 -7.06
C GLN A 70 6.64 8.84 -8.42
N TYR A 71 5.65 9.26 -9.18
CA TYR A 71 5.53 8.95 -10.60
C TYR A 71 4.68 10.01 -11.30
N SER A 72 4.84 10.14 -12.60
CA SER A 72 4.01 11.01 -13.42
C SER A 72 3.24 10.21 -14.48
N PHE A 73 2.11 10.74 -14.91
CA PHE A 73 1.33 10.20 -16.02
C PHE A 73 0.60 11.31 -16.76
N ASN A 74 0.34 11.08 -18.05
CA ASN A 74 -0.37 12.05 -18.89
C ASN A 74 -1.88 11.80 -18.83
N THR A 75 -2.63 12.88 -18.69
CA THR A 75 -4.08 12.93 -18.96
C THR A 75 -4.32 13.66 -20.28
N PRO A 76 -5.52 13.59 -20.88
CA PRO A 76 -5.82 14.37 -22.09
C PRO A 76 -5.66 15.89 -21.91
N GLN A 77 -5.67 16.39 -20.67
CA GLN A 77 -5.62 17.81 -20.35
C GLN A 77 -4.24 18.28 -19.87
N ASP A 78 -3.53 17.46 -19.09
CA ASP A 78 -2.26 17.86 -18.45
C ASP A 78 -1.42 16.63 -18.01
N MET A 79 -0.15 16.86 -17.66
CA MET A 79 0.68 15.90 -16.94
C MET A 79 0.40 16.00 -15.43
N VAL A 80 0.13 14.85 -14.82
CA VAL A 80 -0.07 14.71 -13.38
C VAL A 80 1.22 14.20 -12.76
N GLU A 81 1.75 14.91 -11.78
CA GLU A 81 2.80 14.43 -10.89
C GLU A 81 2.18 13.94 -9.60
N LYS A 82 2.43 12.67 -9.26
CA LYS A 82 1.78 12.01 -8.14
C LYS A 82 2.79 11.56 -7.10
N ASP A 83 2.59 12.07 -5.89
CA ASP A 83 3.28 11.69 -4.67
C ASP A 83 2.48 10.62 -3.92
N VAL A 84 3.16 9.59 -3.43
CA VAL A 84 2.54 8.58 -2.57
C VAL A 84 3.33 8.41 -1.29
N HIS A 85 2.69 8.68 -0.16
CA HIS A 85 3.23 8.46 1.19
C HIS A 85 2.90 7.05 1.68
N TRP A 86 3.90 6.33 2.18
CA TRP A 86 3.77 4.92 2.53
C TRP A 86 4.03 4.66 4.01
N TYR A 87 3.18 3.82 4.59
CA TYR A 87 3.28 3.37 5.97
C TYR A 87 3.44 1.85 6.05
N LEU A 88 4.32 1.39 6.93
CA LEU A 88 4.36 -0.01 7.34
C LEU A 88 3.22 -0.23 8.31
N MET A 89 2.40 -1.24 8.02
CA MET A 89 1.19 -1.54 8.78
C MET A 89 1.14 -3.01 9.16
N MET A 90 0.45 -3.30 10.26
CA MET A 90 0.17 -4.65 10.72
C MET A 90 -1.34 -4.94 10.64
N ALA A 91 -1.70 -6.09 10.09
CA ALA A 91 -3.07 -6.61 10.15
C ALA A 91 -3.18 -7.73 11.21
N ASP A 92 -4.41 -8.17 11.50
CA ASP A 92 -4.73 -9.19 12.51
C ASP A 92 -5.10 -10.56 11.92
N SER A 93 -5.30 -10.63 10.60
CA SER A 93 -5.79 -11.82 9.90
C SER A 93 -5.32 -11.85 8.44
N TYR A 94 -5.60 -12.96 7.75
CA TYR A 94 -5.39 -13.11 6.30
C TYR A 94 -6.61 -12.69 5.47
N TYR A 95 -7.66 -12.16 6.12
CA TYR A 95 -8.83 -11.70 5.40
C TYR A 95 -8.43 -10.59 4.43
N SER A 96 -8.94 -10.65 3.20
CA SER A 96 -8.92 -9.54 2.25
C SER A 96 -10.08 -9.72 1.28
N LYS A 97 -10.66 -8.62 0.83
CA LYS A 97 -11.74 -8.57 -0.13
C LYS A 97 -11.51 -7.35 -1.02
N PRO A 98 -11.17 -7.53 -2.31
CA PRO A 98 -10.89 -6.42 -3.20
C PRO A 98 -12.16 -5.62 -3.49
N GLN A 99 -12.03 -4.30 -3.57
CA GLN A 99 -13.11 -3.39 -3.95
C GLN A 99 -13.27 -3.32 -5.48
N ARG A 100 -14.36 -3.89 -6.00
CA ARG A 100 -14.56 -4.04 -7.44
C ARG A 100 -14.90 -2.74 -8.15
N GLU A 101 -15.53 -1.81 -7.43
CA GLU A 101 -15.89 -0.47 -7.92
C GLU A 101 -14.64 0.33 -8.32
N GLU A 102 -13.52 0.03 -7.66
CA GLU A 102 -12.18 0.58 -7.91
C GLU A 102 -11.33 -0.28 -8.85
N TYR A 103 -11.95 -1.25 -9.51
CA TYR A 103 -11.33 -2.15 -10.48
C TYR A 103 -10.28 -3.09 -9.87
N PHE A 104 -10.34 -3.34 -8.56
CA PHE A 104 -9.58 -4.41 -7.94
C PHE A 104 -10.31 -5.74 -8.12
N MET A 105 -9.66 -6.66 -8.81
CA MET A 105 -10.23 -7.94 -9.20
C MET A 105 -9.81 -9.07 -8.26
N ASP A 106 -8.66 -8.92 -7.62
CA ASP A 106 -8.12 -9.90 -6.67
C ASP A 106 -7.31 -9.21 -5.56
N SER A 107 -7.16 -9.88 -4.42
CA SER A 107 -6.33 -9.46 -3.31
C SER A 107 -5.79 -10.66 -2.55
N GLY A 108 -4.57 -10.57 -2.04
CA GLY A 108 -4.02 -11.68 -1.27
C GLY A 108 -2.74 -11.35 -0.52
N TYR A 109 -2.41 -12.26 0.40
CA TYR A 109 -1.19 -12.21 1.21
C TYR A 109 -0.13 -13.16 0.67
N TYR A 110 0.99 -12.59 0.24
CA TYR A 110 2.08 -13.33 -0.40
C TYR A 110 3.38 -13.19 0.37
N LYS A 111 4.31 -14.15 0.25
CA LYS A 111 5.66 -14.01 0.80
C LYS A 111 6.37 -12.85 0.12
N PHE A 112 7.39 -12.31 0.79
CA PHE A 112 8.17 -11.17 0.27
C PHE A 112 8.60 -11.34 -1.20
N TYR A 113 9.26 -12.45 -1.56
CA TYR A 113 9.71 -12.66 -2.93
C TYR A 113 8.55 -12.79 -3.92
N GLU A 114 7.44 -13.39 -3.53
CA GLU A 114 6.26 -13.49 -4.39
C GLU A 114 5.67 -12.09 -4.62
N ALA A 115 5.39 -11.33 -3.56
CA ALA A 115 4.87 -9.97 -3.64
C ALA A 115 5.79 -9.06 -4.48
N TYR A 116 7.11 -9.12 -4.26
CA TYR A 116 8.09 -8.35 -5.02
C TYR A 116 8.04 -8.60 -6.52
N HIS A 117 7.86 -9.85 -6.94
CA HIS A 117 7.78 -10.22 -8.35
C HIS A 117 6.38 -9.99 -8.94
N LEU A 118 5.32 -10.04 -8.13
CA LEU A 118 3.97 -9.67 -8.54
C LEU A 118 3.87 -8.18 -8.83
N LEU A 119 4.42 -7.33 -7.94
CA LEU A 119 4.30 -5.87 -8.07
C LEU A 119 4.76 -5.39 -9.43
N LYS A 120 3.94 -4.56 -10.06
CA LYS A 120 4.20 -4.05 -11.41
C LYS A 120 5.29 -2.98 -11.42
N PHE A 121 5.31 -2.10 -10.43
CA PHE A 121 6.12 -0.89 -10.48
C PHE A 121 7.37 -0.97 -9.62
N SER A 122 8.49 -0.49 -10.16
CA SER A 122 9.78 -0.48 -9.47
C SER A 122 9.79 0.40 -8.22
N ASN A 123 9.06 1.51 -8.22
CA ASN A 123 8.95 2.41 -7.07
C ASN A 123 8.21 1.74 -5.89
N GLU A 124 7.15 0.98 -6.13
CA GLU A 124 6.47 0.18 -5.12
C GLU A 124 7.34 -0.98 -4.63
N LYS A 125 8.13 -1.60 -5.50
CA LYS A 125 9.12 -2.62 -5.10
C LYS A 125 10.17 -2.07 -4.13
N GLN A 126 10.68 -0.86 -4.39
CA GLN A 126 11.63 -0.20 -3.49
C GLN A 126 11.00 0.14 -2.13
N ILE A 127 9.74 0.56 -2.12
CA ILE A 127 8.98 0.79 -0.88
C ILE A 127 8.78 -0.52 -0.12
N LEU A 128 8.41 -1.59 -0.81
CA LEU A 128 8.26 -2.93 -0.24
C LEU A 128 9.57 -3.41 0.40
N GLU A 129 10.70 -3.29 -0.29
CA GLU A 129 12.02 -3.65 0.25
C GLU A 129 12.33 -2.89 1.54
N LYS A 130 12.16 -1.56 1.54
CA LYS A 130 12.38 -0.72 2.73
C LYS A 130 11.47 -1.14 3.88
N ALA A 131 10.17 -1.26 3.64
CA ALA A 131 9.19 -1.66 4.64
C ALA A 131 9.45 -3.06 5.21
N TYR A 132 9.83 -4.01 4.35
CA TYR A 132 10.09 -5.38 4.77
C TYR A 132 11.38 -5.49 5.59
N ASN A 133 12.43 -4.73 5.25
CA ASN A 133 13.64 -4.64 6.08
C ASN A 133 13.33 -4.07 7.47
N GLU A 134 12.51 -3.03 7.55
CA GLU A 134 12.04 -2.48 8.83
C GLU A 134 11.23 -3.50 9.64
N TYR A 135 10.36 -4.26 8.98
CA TYR A 135 9.65 -5.39 9.60
C TYR A 135 10.61 -6.44 10.17
N LEU A 136 11.66 -6.81 9.42
CA LEU A 136 12.65 -7.80 9.88
C LEU A 136 13.44 -7.29 11.10
N GLU A 137 13.86 -6.03 11.10
CA GLU A 137 14.54 -5.43 12.25
C GLU A 137 13.62 -5.34 13.47
N LEU A 138 12.37 -4.91 13.30
CA LEU A 138 11.38 -4.91 14.40
C LEU A 138 11.14 -6.32 14.94
N LYS A 139 11.06 -7.33 14.07
CA LYS A 139 10.88 -8.73 14.48
C LYS A 139 12.10 -9.25 15.24
N LYS A 140 13.31 -9.00 14.74
CA LYS A 140 14.58 -9.39 15.37
C LYS A 140 14.72 -8.81 16.78
N ASN A 141 14.24 -7.59 16.97
CA ASN A 141 14.26 -6.90 18.26
C ASN A 141 13.02 -7.17 19.14
N ASN A 142 12.14 -8.11 18.75
CA ASN A 142 10.87 -8.41 19.44
C ASN A 142 9.92 -7.21 19.62
N LEU A 143 9.99 -6.24 18.71
CA LEU A 143 9.15 -5.03 18.73
C LEU A 143 7.91 -5.16 17.83
N TRP A 144 7.92 -6.08 16.86
CA TRP A 144 6.76 -6.32 15.99
C TRP A 144 5.57 -6.87 16.79
N GLY A 145 4.45 -6.13 16.79
CA GLY A 145 3.24 -6.49 17.54
C GLY A 145 3.33 -6.25 19.06
N SER A 146 4.43 -5.66 19.55
CA SER A 146 4.48 -5.22 20.94
C SER A 146 3.57 -4.00 21.12
N LYS A 147 2.75 -3.99 22.19
CA LYS A 147 1.72 -2.98 22.50
C LYS A 147 2.22 -1.53 22.62
N LYS A 148 3.49 -1.24 22.36
CA LYS A 148 4.09 0.09 22.50
C LYS A 148 3.70 1.07 21.38
N TYR A 149 2.98 0.60 20.36
CA TYR A 149 2.58 1.37 19.17
C TYR A 149 1.07 1.28 18.87
N PHE A 150 0.27 0.81 19.83
CA PHE A 150 -1.19 0.82 19.79
C PHE A 150 -1.73 1.83 20.79
#